data_AF-A0A316G1T4-F1
#
_entry.id   AF-A0A316G1T4-F1
#
_cell.length_a   1.000
_cell.length_b   1.000
_cell.length_c   1.000
_cell.angle_alpha   90.00
_cell.angle_beta   90.00
_cell.angle_gamma   90.00
#
_symmetry.space_group_name_H-M   'P 1'
#
loop_
_entity.id
_entity.type
_entity.pdbx_description
1 polymer ?
#
loop_
_entity_poly.entity_id
_entity_poly.type
_entity_poly.pdbx_seq_one_letter_code
_entity_poly.pdbx_strand_id
1 'polypeptide(L)'
;MFKTPASLKFVDLADFRLLPKQDYSFLRSELVSLIVIDEIADVAHQYSITVRVGSALLVALMGVQKESNAYVSPSGSWLTEYIPAHKRV
;
A
#
# COMPACT_ATOMS: atom_id res chain seq x y z
N MET A 1 8.27 -27.38 8.03
CA MET A 1 8.53 -28.05 9.33
C MET A 1 9.81 -27.47 9.90
N PHE A 2 9.74 -26.71 11.00
CA PHE A 2 10.93 -26.13 11.65
C PHE A 2 11.74 -27.25 12.30
N LYS A 3 13.02 -27.36 11.96
CA LYS A 3 13.86 -28.54 12.28
C LYS A 3 14.22 -28.66 13.77
N THR A 4 14.05 -27.60 14.56
CA THR A 4 14.29 -27.61 16.01
C THR A 4 13.46 -26.49 16.67
N PRO A 5 12.44 -26.77 17.49
CA PRO A 5 11.70 -25.73 18.18
C PRO A 5 12.56 -25.15 19.31
N ALA A 6 12.97 -23.88 19.17
CA ALA A 6 13.60 -23.12 20.23
C ALA A 6 12.53 -22.33 21.00
N SER A 7 12.63 -22.30 22.33
CA SER A 7 11.73 -21.48 23.16
C SER A 7 12.04 -20.01 22.93
N LEU A 8 11.07 -19.26 22.38
CA LEU A 8 11.18 -17.82 22.16
C LEU A 8 11.24 -17.10 23.52
N LYS A 9 12.38 -16.46 23.82
CA LYS A 9 12.52 -15.59 24.99
C LYS A 9 12.19 -14.15 24.58
N PHE A 10 11.36 -13.46 25.36
CA PHE A 10 10.99 -12.07 25.10
C PHE A 10 12.20 -11.12 25.00
N VAL A 11 13.28 -11.40 25.73
CA VAL A 11 14.55 -10.65 25.64
C VAL A 11 15.15 -10.72 24.24
N ASP A 12 15.05 -11.87 23.56
CA ASP A 12 15.61 -12.07 22.22
C ASP A 12 14.72 -11.44 21.13
N LEU A 13 13.52 -10.97 21.50
CA LEU A 13 12.54 -10.32 20.62
C LEU A 13 12.44 -8.80 20.82
N ALA A 14 13.12 -8.23 21.82
CA ALA A 14 12.94 -6.83 22.23
C ALA A 14 13.25 -5.81 21.11
N ASP A 15 14.13 -6.18 20.18
CA ASP A 15 14.56 -5.36 19.05
C ASP A 15 13.76 -5.62 17.76
N PHE A 16 12.93 -6.67 17.72
CA PHE A 16 12.06 -6.97 16.58
C PHE A 16 10.78 -6.14 16.64
N ARG A 17 10.95 -4.82 16.49
CA ARG A 17 9.85 -3.87 16.44
C ARG A 17 9.38 -3.68 15.01
N LEU A 18 8.07 -3.57 14.84
CA LEU A 18 7.49 -3.04 13.60
C LEU A 18 7.80 -1.54 13.56
N LEU A 19 8.72 -1.15 12.68
CA LEU A 19 8.98 0.26 12.39
C LEU A 19 8.19 0.66 11.15
N PRO A 20 7.40 1.74 11.19
CA PRO A 20 6.72 2.24 10.01
C PRO A 20 7.77 2.70 8.98
N LYS A 21 7.87 1.98 7.86
CA LYS A 21 8.69 2.38 6.73
C LYS A 21 7.87 3.31 5.84
N GLN A 22 8.19 4.60 5.82
CA GLN A 22 7.50 5.60 5.00
C GLN A 22 8.11 5.76 3.59
N ASP A 23 8.78 4.73 3.09
CA ASP A 23 9.34 4.72 1.74
C ASP A 23 8.49 3.84 0.83
N TYR A 24 7.65 4.50 0.04
CA TYR A 24 6.75 3.96 -0.96
C TYR A 24 7.35 4.02 -2.37
N SER A 25 8.67 4.20 -2.51
CA SER A 25 9.33 4.26 -3.82
C SER A 25 9.08 3.01 -4.68
N PHE A 26 8.79 1.87 -4.06
CA PHE A 26 8.44 0.63 -4.76
C PHE A 26 7.09 0.69 -5.48
N LEU A 27 6.22 1.65 -5.13
CA LEU A 27 4.89 1.84 -5.73
C LEU A 27 4.88 2.92 -6.84
N ARG A 28 6.05 3.47 -7.22
CA ARG A 28 6.13 4.51 -8.26
C ARG A 28 5.52 4.10 -9.58
N SER A 29 5.59 2.82 -9.92
CA SER A 29 5.03 2.29 -11.16
C SER A 29 3.58 1.86 -11.07
N GLU A 30 3.00 1.83 -9.87
CA GLU A 30 1.63 1.34 -9.66
C GLU A 30 0.62 2.38 -10.10
N LEU A 31 -0.23 2.05 -11.08
CA LEU A 31 -1.21 2.98 -11.65
C LEU A 31 -2.61 2.83 -11.07
N VAL A 32 -2.86 1.74 -10.35
CA VAL A 32 -4.16 1.46 -9.72
C VAL A 32 -3.95 0.79 -8.38
N SER A 33 -4.78 1.12 -7.40
CA SER A 33 -4.81 0.43 -6.10
C SER A 33 -6.19 -0.19 -5.92
N LEU A 34 -6.26 -1.45 -5.47
CA LEU A 34 -7.56 -2.02 -5.08
C LEU A 34 -8.10 -1.25 -3.88
N ILE A 35 -9.42 -1.11 -3.87
CA ILE A 35 -10.17 -0.46 -2.79
C ILE A 35 -10.98 -1.53 -2.04
N VAL A 36 -10.95 -1.52 -0.71
CA VAL A 36 -11.90 -2.30 0.11
C VAL A 36 -13.13 -1.46 0.44
N ILE A 37 -14.29 -2.08 0.65
CA ILE A 37 -15.56 -1.34 0.72
C ILE A 37 -15.57 -0.30 1.86
N ASP A 38 -14.92 -0.61 2.98
CA ASP A 38 -14.86 0.23 4.17
C ASP A 38 -13.96 1.45 4.01
N GLU A 39 -13.07 1.49 3.00
CA GLU A 39 -12.23 2.65 2.72
C GLU A 39 -12.80 3.56 1.63
N ILE A 40 -13.94 3.24 1.02
CA ILE A 40 -14.48 4.01 -0.12
C ILE A 40 -14.67 5.49 0.24
N ALA A 41 -15.13 5.81 1.44
CA ALA A 41 -15.31 7.19 1.87
C ALA A 41 -13.97 7.96 1.86
N ASP A 42 -12.96 7.44 2.55
CA ASP A 42 -11.64 8.06 2.64
C ASP A 42 -10.96 8.16 1.27
N VAL A 43 -11.09 7.11 0.44
CA VAL A 43 -10.54 7.08 -0.91
C VAL A 43 -11.22 8.10 -1.81
N ALA A 44 -12.56 8.21 -1.77
CA ALA A 44 -13.31 9.11 -2.64
C ALA A 44 -12.96 10.59 -2.41
N HIS A 45 -12.47 10.95 -1.22
CA HIS A 45 -12.02 12.31 -0.91
C HIS A 45 -10.72 12.70 -1.61
N GLN A 46 -9.85 11.73 -1.94
CA GLN A 46 -8.46 12.01 -2.34
C GLN A 46 -8.07 11.39 -3.69
N TYR A 47 -8.86 10.42 -4.19
CA TYR A 47 -8.56 9.65 -5.37
C TYR A 47 -9.75 9.59 -6.33
N SER A 48 -9.43 9.49 -7.62
CA SER A 48 -10.43 9.11 -8.62
C SER A 48 -10.69 7.60 -8.51
N ILE A 49 -11.95 7.23 -8.27
CA ILE A 49 -12.37 5.82 -8.26
C ILE A 49 -12.85 5.43 -9.66
N THR A 50 -12.37 4.30 -10.16
CA THR A 50 -12.77 3.76 -11.47
C THR A 50 -13.05 2.26 -11.40
N VAL A 51 -13.71 1.73 -12.42
CA VAL A 51 -13.94 0.31 -12.60
C VAL A 51 -12.91 -0.24 -13.58
N ARG A 52 -12.20 -1.30 -13.18
CA ARG A 52 -11.24 -1.95 -14.07
C ARG A 52 -11.97 -2.65 -15.23
N VAL A 53 -11.58 -2.35 -16.47
CA VAL A 53 -12.18 -2.98 -17.66
C VAL A 53 -12.04 -4.50 -17.60
N GLY A 54 -13.15 -5.21 -17.85
CA GLY A 54 -13.20 -6.67 -17.77
C GLY A 54 -13.34 -7.23 -16.35
N SER A 55 -13.53 -6.39 -15.33
CA SER A 55 -13.92 -6.82 -13.99
C SER A 55 -14.92 -5.86 -13.35
N ALA A 56 -15.55 -6.29 -12.25
CA ALA A 56 -16.39 -5.42 -11.41
C ALA A 56 -15.60 -4.80 -10.24
N LEU A 57 -14.26 -4.75 -10.35
CA LEU A 57 -13.42 -4.26 -9.26
C LEU A 57 -13.31 -2.75 -9.31
N LEU A 58 -13.68 -2.11 -8.20
CA LEU A 58 -13.37 -0.72 -7.94
C LEU A 58 -11.89 -0.56 -7.60
N VAL A 59 -11.26 0.42 -8.23
CA VAL A 59 -9.85 0.74 -8.01
C VAL A 59 -9.68 2.24 -7.89
N ALA A 60 -8.74 2.65 -7.04
CA ALA A 60 -8.27 4.02 -6.96
C ALA A 60 -7.23 4.21 -8.06
N LEU A 61 -7.44 5.20 -8.92
CA LEU A 61 -6.50 5.56 -9.96
C LEU A 61 -5.33 6.30 -9.33
N MET A 62 -4.13 5.74 -9.46
CA MET A 62 -2.89 6.31 -8.92
C MET A 62 -2.13 7.15 -9.97
N GLY A 63 -2.35 6.89 -11.25
CA GLY A 63 -1.67 7.59 -12.34
C GLY A 63 -2.24 7.22 -13.71
N VAL A 64 -1.99 8.07 -14.70
CA VAL A 64 -2.44 7.87 -16.09
C VAL A 64 -1.29 7.63 -17.06
N GLN A 65 -0.07 8.00 -16.67
CA GLN A 65 1.15 7.76 -17.44
C GLN A 65 1.79 6.47 -16.96
N LYS A 66 2.33 5.69 -17.90
CA LYS A 66 3.05 4.45 -17.58
C LYS A 66 4.16 4.75 -16.56
N GLU A 67 4.25 3.89 -15.55
CA GLU A 67 5.28 3.95 -14.50
C GLU A 67 5.28 5.24 -13.65
N SER A 68 4.16 5.97 -13.62
CA SER A 68 4.06 7.26 -12.93
C SER A 68 2.84 7.32 -12.01
N ASN A 69 3.04 6.90 -10.76
CA ASN A 69 2.11 7.10 -9.66
C ASN A 69 2.20 8.56 -9.17
N ALA A 70 1.11 9.31 -9.33
CA ALA A 70 1.01 10.72 -8.98
C ALA A 70 1.02 10.99 -7.47
N TYR A 71 0.86 9.95 -6.65
CA TYR A 71 0.74 10.04 -5.20
C TYR A 71 2.01 9.65 -4.45
N VAL A 72 3.08 9.28 -5.16
CA VAL A 72 4.39 8.98 -4.58
C VAL A 72 5.39 10.06 -4.98
N SER A 73 5.93 10.77 -4.01
CA SER A 73 6.90 11.84 -4.23
C SER A 73 8.22 11.30 -4.81
N PRO A 74 9.08 12.16 -5.42
CA PRO A 74 10.45 11.79 -5.77
C PRO A 74 11.29 11.25 -4.60
N SER A 75 10.99 11.61 -3.35
CA SER A 75 11.66 11.08 -2.15
C SER A 75 11.07 9.78 -1.61
N GLY A 76 9.98 9.26 -2.21
CA GLY A 76 9.32 8.03 -1.79
C GLY A 76 8.21 8.23 -0.77
N SER A 77 7.89 9.46 -0.41
CA SER A 77 6.81 9.78 0.52
C SER A 77 5.45 9.69 -0.16
N TRP A 78 4.42 9.27 0.56
CA TRP A 78 3.05 9.35 0.08
C TRP A 78 2.53 10.78 0.18
N LEU A 79 1.82 11.28 -0.83
CA LEU A 79 1.49 12.70 -0.98
C LEU A 79 0.11 13.08 -0.42
N THR A 80 -0.67 12.12 0.07
CA THR A 80 -2.03 12.34 0.58
C THR A 80 -2.18 11.76 1.98
N GLU A 81 -3.27 12.11 2.66
CA GLU A 81 -3.50 11.70 4.06
C GLU A 81 -3.92 10.23 4.16
N TYR A 82 -4.72 9.76 3.20
CA TYR A 82 -5.17 8.38 3.15
C TYR A 82 -4.31 7.55 2.20
N ILE A 83 -3.86 6.38 2.66
CA ILE A 83 -3.13 5.40 1.86
C ILE A 83 -4.01 4.15 1.73
N PRO A 84 -4.45 3.76 0.51
CA PRO A 84 -5.25 2.55 0.32
C PRO A 84 -4.56 1.31 0.90
N ALA A 85 -5.29 0.50 1.65
CA ALA A 85 -4.72 -0.55 2.49
C ALA A 85 -4.05 -1.66 1.67
N HIS A 86 -4.60 -1.96 0.50
CA HIS A 86 -4.06 -3.00 -0.37
C HIS A 86 -2.92 -2.44 -1.22
N LYS A 87 -1.69 -2.58 -0.73
CA LYS A 87 -0.45 -2.37 -1.49
C LYS A 87 0.23 -3.72 -1.71
N ARG A 88 0.53 -4.06 -2.97
CA ARG A 88 1.25 -5.30 -3.30
C ARG A 88 2.74 -5.07 -3.11
N VAL A 89 3.40 -6.01 -2.43
CA VAL A 89 4.86 -6.13 -2.30
C VAL A 89 5.26 -7.48 -2.91
#